data_AF-A0A949DRI8-F1
#
_entry.id   AF-A0A949DRI8-F1
#
_cell.length_a   1.000
_cell.length_b   1.000
_cell.length_c   1.000
_cell.angle_alpha   90.00
_cell.angle_beta   90.00
_cell.angle_gamma   90.00
#
_symmetry.space_group_name_H-M   'P 1'
#
loop_
_entity.id
_entity.type
_entity.pdbx_description
1 polymer ?
#
loop_
_entity_poly.entity_id
_entity_poly.type
_entity_poly.pdbx_seq_one_letter_code
_entity_poly.pdbx_strand_id
1 'polypeptide(L)'
;MLLGLEETKKLLAKYKIPQVKAKIVKTVKEAILFSKQNEFPVVLKIFSPKIIHKTDIWGVIIDIKNEKDLLTSWVKIEKIAKAKKTEIIIQKMIFGEQIIIGAKRDSVFGPVVAFGLGGIFVEILKDISFRLAPINKKEAKEMISEIQGNKILKGYRNRELVNLLKLEEILLSLSLMISREQRIKEIDLNPVIANKKGAMVIDAKIIL
;
A
#
# COMPACT_ATOMS: atom_id res chain seq x y z
N MET A 1 12.74 -10.95 10.15
CA MET A 1 11.40 -11.10 10.80
C MET A 1 10.42 -10.17 10.10
N LEU A 2 9.20 -10.61 9.78
CA LEU A 2 8.15 -9.73 9.24
C LEU A 2 7.41 -9.02 10.37
N LEU A 3 7.16 -7.72 10.26
CA LEU A 3 6.35 -6.98 11.22
C LEU A 3 4.85 -7.29 11.08
N GLY A 4 4.15 -7.34 12.21
CA GLY A 4 2.68 -7.45 12.26
C GLY A 4 1.99 -6.16 11.81
N LEU A 5 0.66 -6.22 11.66
CA LEU A 5 -0.13 -5.09 11.16
C LEU A 5 -0.04 -3.87 12.08
N GLU A 6 -0.18 -4.06 13.39
CA GLU A 6 -0.23 -2.95 14.35
C GLU A 6 1.16 -2.33 14.56
N GLU A 7 2.22 -3.13 14.55
CA GLU A 7 3.60 -2.65 14.55
C GLU A 7 3.92 -1.85 13.28
N THR A 8 3.51 -2.38 12.11
CA THR A 8 3.67 -1.70 10.82
C THR A 8 2.94 -0.36 10.82
N LYS A 9 1.68 -0.32 11.28
CA LYS A 9 0.90 0.91 11.38
C LYS A 9 1.56 1.95 12.27
N LYS A 10 1.98 1.56 13.48
CA LYS A 10 2.66 2.44 14.44
C LYS A 10 3.95 3.00 13.86
N LEU A 11 4.73 2.17 13.18
CA LEU A 11 6.00 2.56 12.60
C LEU A 11 5.82 3.53 11.43
N LEU A 12 4.92 3.25 10.49
CA LEU A 12 4.61 4.16 9.40
C LEU A 12 4.03 5.49 9.92
N ALA A 13 3.20 5.46 10.97
CA ALA A 13 2.68 6.67 11.61
C ALA A 13 3.77 7.53 12.26
N LYS A 14 4.79 6.91 12.89
CA LYS A 14 5.98 7.61 13.44
C LYS A 14 6.68 8.46 12.38
N TYR A 15 6.71 7.99 11.13
CA TYR A 15 7.30 8.69 9.99
C TYR A 15 6.29 9.49 9.16
N LYS A 16 5.05 9.66 9.66
CA LYS A 16 3.97 10.40 8.99
C LYS A 16 3.61 9.87 7.60
N ILE A 17 3.81 8.56 7.36
CA ILE A 17 3.44 7.91 6.12
C ILE A 17 1.92 7.60 6.19
N PRO A 18 1.08 8.21 5.32
CA PRO A 18 -0.36 8.05 5.35
C PRO A 18 -0.77 6.63 4.95
N GLN A 19 -1.63 6.03 5.76
CA GLN A 19 -2.17 4.70 5.52
C GLN A 19 -3.69 4.76 5.38
N VAL A 20 -4.23 3.86 4.56
CA VAL A 20 -5.68 3.67 4.50
C VAL A 20 -6.19 3.19 5.86
N LYS A 21 -7.38 3.65 6.24
CA LYS A 21 -8.05 3.14 7.42
C LYS A 21 -8.34 1.65 7.22
N ALA A 22 -7.83 0.83 8.13
CA ALA A 22 -7.98 -0.62 8.09
C ALA A 22 -8.08 -1.20 9.51
N LYS A 23 -8.88 -2.25 9.68
CA LYS A 23 -9.13 -2.90 10.97
C LYS A 23 -9.18 -4.42 10.79
N ILE A 24 -8.56 -5.15 11.71
CA ILE A 24 -8.78 -6.60 11.84
C ILE A 24 -10.18 -6.80 12.42
N VAL A 25 -10.99 -7.60 11.75
CA VAL A 25 -12.37 -7.90 12.13
C VAL A 25 -12.54 -9.40 12.33
N LYS A 26 -13.19 -9.78 13.44
CA LYS A 26 -13.45 -11.18 13.79
C LYS A 26 -14.87 -11.62 13.44
N THR A 27 -15.77 -10.66 13.28
CA THR A 27 -17.19 -10.90 13.02
C THR A 27 -17.73 -9.99 11.93
N VAL A 28 -18.77 -10.45 11.24
CA VAL A 28 -19.46 -9.62 10.23
C VAL A 28 -20.06 -8.35 10.83
N LYS A 29 -20.46 -8.39 12.12
CA LYS A 29 -20.97 -7.21 12.84
C LYS A 29 -19.90 -6.14 12.98
N GLU A 30 -18.66 -6.51 13.29
CA GLU A 30 -17.53 -5.58 13.33
C GLU A 30 -17.23 -4.98 11.95
N ALA A 31 -17.34 -5.78 10.88
CA ALA A 31 -17.17 -5.32 9.51
C ALA A 31 -18.24 -4.29 9.12
N ILE A 32 -19.52 -4.57 9.43
CA ILE A 32 -20.65 -3.64 9.20
C ILE A 32 -20.43 -2.32 9.94
N LEU A 33 -20.02 -2.38 11.21
CA LEU A 33 -19.75 -1.18 12.01
C LEU A 33 -18.63 -0.34 11.40
N PHE A 34 -17.54 -0.98 10.98
CA PHE A 34 -16.43 -0.30 10.30
C PHE A 34 -16.91 0.37 9.01
N SER A 35 -17.71 -0.30 8.18
CA SER A 35 -18.26 0.25 6.94
C SER A 35 -19.16 1.45 7.18
N LYS A 36 -20.01 1.42 8.22
CA LYS A 36 -20.87 2.56 8.58
C LYS A 36 -20.07 3.78 9.01
N GLN A 37 -18.95 3.57 9.71
CA GLN A 37 -18.07 4.64 10.19
C GLN A 37 -17.12 5.20 9.12
N ASN A 38 -16.80 4.42 8.09
CA ASN A 38 -15.78 4.77 7.09
C ASN A 38 -16.33 4.91 5.67
N GLU A 39 -17.64 4.73 5.50
CA GLU A 39 -18.39 4.77 4.25
C GLU A 39 -17.99 3.65 3.28
N PHE A 40 -18.94 3.26 2.44
CA PHE A 40 -18.70 2.40 1.31
C PHE A 40 -18.12 3.19 0.11
N PRO A 41 -17.41 2.55 -0.84
CA PRO A 41 -17.10 1.12 -0.86
C PRO A 41 -15.95 0.74 0.08
N VAL A 42 -15.99 -0.52 0.53
CA VAL A 42 -14.94 -1.13 1.36
C VAL A 42 -14.31 -2.34 0.66
N VAL A 43 -13.21 -2.82 1.22
CA VAL A 43 -12.50 -4.02 0.79
C VAL A 43 -12.36 -4.96 1.98
N LEU A 44 -12.57 -6.26 1.76
CA LEU A 44 -12.19 -7.31 2.70
C LEU A 44 -10.95 -8.03 2.16
N LYS A 45 -9.92 -8.22 3.00
CA LYS A 45 -8.72 -8.99 2.63
C LYS A 45 -8.26 -9.91 3.75
N ILE A 46 -7.71 -11.07 3.41
CA ILE A 46 -7.05 -11.93 4.38
C ILE A 46 -5.66 -11.37 4.73
N PHE A 47 -5.29 -11.45 6.00
CA PHE A 47 -3.96 -11.14 6.48
C PHE A 47 -3.19 -12.43 6.69
N SER A 48 -2.17 -12.66 5.85
CA SER A 48 -1.27 -13.79 6.02
C SER A 48 0.17 -13.39 5.72
N PRO A 49 1.12 -13.58 6.66
CA PRO A 49 2.55 -13.41 6.42
C PRO A 49 3.11 -14.28 5.29
N LYS A 50 2.42 -15.39 4.97
CA LYS A 50 2.88 -16.43 4.05
C LYS A 50 2.26 -16.35 2.66
N ILE A 51 1.27 -15.48 2.45
CA ILE A 51 0.55 -15.38 1.17
C ILE A 51 0.96 -14.08 0.50
N ILE A 52 1.85 -14.22 -0.48
CA ILE A 52 2.43 -13.10 -1.23
C ILE A 52 1.40 -12.56 -2.23
N HIS A 53 0.74 -13.42 -3.00
CA HIS A 53 -0.34 -13.04 -3.92
C HIS A 53 -1.71 -13.41 -3.35
N LYS A 54 -2.30 -12.49 -2.58
CA LYS A 54 -3.61 -12.68 -1.92
C LYS A 54 -4.75 -12.81 -2.94
N THR A 55 -4.65 -12.12 -4.09
CA THR A 55 -5.64 -12.14 -5.17
C THR A 55 -5.80 -13.53 -5.79
N ASP A 56 -4.69 -14.26 -5.93
CA ASP A 56 -4.65 -15.59 -6.58
C ASP A 56 -5.40 -16.67 -5.79
N ILE A 57 -5.68 -16.40 -4.51
CA ILE A 57 -6.48 -17.27 -3.66
C ILE A 57 -7.82 -16.67 -3.26
N TRP A 58 -8.30 -15.67 -4.01
CA TRP A 58 -9.53 -14.93 -3.72
C TRP A 58 -9.52 -14.26 -2.33
N GLY A 59 -8.33 -13.99 -1.81
CA GLY A 59 -8.08 -13.42 -0.49
C GLY A 59 -8.28 -11.91 -0.43
N VAL A 60 -8.77 -11.28 -1.50
CA VAL A 60 -9.13 -9.86 -1.55
C VAL A 60 -10.48 -9.75 -2.29
N ILE A 61 -11.47 -9.15 -1.64
CA ILE A 61 -12.77 -8.82 -2.21
C ILE A 61 -12.91 -7.30 -2.17
N ILE A 62 -12.85 -6.67 -3.34
CA ILE A 62 -12.95 -5.22 -3.51
C ILE A 62 -14.37 -4.80 -3.92
N ASP A 63 -14.60 -3.49 -3.98
CA ASP A 63 -15.82 -2.88 -4.51
C ASP A 63 -17.11 -3.35 -3.80
N ILE A 64 -17.03 -3.55 -2.48
CA ILE A 64 -18.19 -3.87 -1.65
C ILE A 64 -18.96 -2.58 -1.41
N LYS A 65 -20.12 -2.41 -2.05
CA LYS A 65 -20.82 -1.10 -2.14
C LYS A 65 -21.83 -0.85 -1.04
N ASN A 66 -22.30 -1.88 -0.37
CA ASN A 66 -23.35 -1.79 0.63
C ASN A 66 -23.32 -2.98 1.59
N GLU A 67 -24.20 -2.96 2.59
CA GLU A 67 -24.29 -3.98 3.63
C GLU A 67 -24.66 -5.38 3.07
N LYS A 68 -25.52 -5.45 2.05
CA LYS A 68 -25.91 -6.73 1.41
C LYS A 68 -24.72 -7.38 0.69
N ASP A 69 -23.95 -6.57 -0.04
CA ASP A 69 -22.72 -7.03 -0.70
C ASP A 69 -21.69 -7.48 0.34
N LEU A 70 -21.60 -6.77 1.47
CA LEU A 70 -20.70 -7.10 2.57
C LEU A 70 -21.05 -8.45 3.21
N LEU A 71 -22.32 -8.72 3.49
CA LEU A 71 -22.78 -10.01 4.02
C LEU A 71 -22.42 -11.15 3.06
N THR A 72 -22.66 -10.96 1.76
CA THR A 72 -22.34 -11.97 0.73
C THR A 72 -20.83 -12.21 0.63
N SER A 73 -20.05 -11.13 0.69
CA SER A 73 -18.58 -11.18 0.64
C SER A 73 -17.98 -11.81 1.90
N TRP A 74 -18.59 -11.57 3.06
CA TRP A 74 -18.17 -12.13 4.34
C TRP A 74 -18.17 -13.65 4.33
N VAL A 75 -19.25 -14.27 3.87
CA VAL A 75 -19.37 -15.74 3.78
C VAL A 75 -18.21 -16.35 2.98
N LYS A 76 -17.84 -15.71 1.87
CA LYS A 76 -16.74 -16.16 1.00
C LYS A 76 -15.40 -16.06 1.72
N ILE A 77 -15.08 -14.89 2.28
CA ILE A 77 -13.75 -14.66 2.86
C ILE A 77 -13.57 -15.36 4.21
N GLU A 78 -14.63 -15.55 4.99
CA GLU A 78 -14.60 -16.30 6.25
C GLU A 78 -14.23 -17.77 6.02
N LYS A 79 -14.74 -18.38 4.96
CA LYS A 79 -14.38 -19.76 4.57
C LYS A 79 -12.89 -19.87 4.28
N ILE A 80 -12.33 -18.92 3.54
CA ILE A 80 -10.89 -18.87 3.21
C ILE A 80 -10.06 -18.64 4.48
N ALA A 81 -10.47 -17.69 5.30
CA ALA A 81 -9.78 -17.34 6.54
C ALA A 81 -9.71 -18.51 7.52
N LYS A 82 -10.80 -19.25 7.70
CA LYS A 82 -10.84 -20.48 8.51
C LYS A 82 -9.92 -21.56 7.94
N ALA A 83 -10.01 -21.84 6.65
CA ALA A 83 -9.21 -22.88 5.99
C ALA A 83 -7.71 -22.59 6.06
N LYS A 84 -7.30 -21.33 5.96
CA LYS A 84 -5.90 -20.90 5.99
C LYS A 84 -5.41 -20.48 7.37
N LYS A 85 -6.29 -20.46 8.38
CA LYS A 85 -6.01 -19.97 9.75
C LYS A 85 -5.44 -18.54 9.73
N THR A 86 -6.08 -17.65 8.97
CA THR A 86 -5.67 -16.25 8.79
C THR A 86 -6.70 -15.29 9.34
N GLU A 87 -6.29 -14.06 9.61
CA GLU A 87 -7.21 -13.00 10.03
C GLU A 87 -7.86 -12.31 8.83
N ILE A 88 -8.98 -11.61 9.07
CA ILE A 88 -9.68 -10.80 8.06
C ILE A 88 -9.46 -9.33 8.40
N ILE A 89 -9.04 -8.56 7.41
CA ILE A 89 -8.93 -7.10 7.47
C ILE A 89 -10.05 -6.51 6.62
N ILE A 90 -10.74 -5.51 7.18
CA ILE A 90 -11.57 -4.58 6.42
C ILE A 90 -10.84 -3.26 6.24
N GLN A 91 -10.96 -2.63 5.08
CA GLN A 91 -10.35 -1.34 4.78
C GLN A 91 -11.28 -0.49 3.90
N LYS A 92 -11.14 0.85 3.96
CA LYS A 92 -11.79 1.74 3.00
C LYS A 92 -11.22 1.50 1.60
N MET A 93 -12.07 1.51 0.57
CA MET A 93 -11.59 1.45 -0.82
C MET A 93 -11.19 2.86 -1.27
N ILE A 94 -9.96 2.99 -1.78
CA ILE A 94 -9.45 4.23 -2.37
C ILE A 94 -9.27 3.98 -3.87
N PHE A 95 -9.71 4.94 -4.68
CA PHE A 95 -9.56 4.92 -6.13
C PHE A 95 -8.43 5.84 -6.56
N GLY A 96 -7.65 5.43 -7.54
CA GLY A 96 -6.55 6.21 -8.08
C GLY A 96 -5.51 5.35 -8.78
N GLU A 97 -4.40 5.98 -9.14
CA GLU A 97 -3.24 5.33 -9.72
C GLU A 97 -2.51 4.49 -8.69
N GLN A 98 -2.10 3.28 -9.09
CA GLN A 98 -1.31 2.39 -8.25
C GLN A 98 0.16 2.72 -8.43
N ILE A 99 0.86 2.92 -7.32
CA ILE A 99 2.26 3.28 -7.22
C ILE A 99 2.93 2.26 -6.30
N ILE A 100 4.19 1.93 -6.60
CA ILE A 100 5.04 1.15 -5.73
C ILE A 100 6.11 2.08 -5.18
N ILE A 101 6.23 2.10 -3.86
CA ILE A 101 7.29 2.84 -3.17
C ILE A 101 7.97 1.87 -2.22
N GLY A 102 9.25 1.62 -2.42
CA GLY A 102 10.00 0.64 -1.66
C GLY A 102 11.31 1.20 -1.12
N ALA A 103 11.86 0.54 -0.12
CA ALA A 103 13.22 0.77 0.32
C ALA A 103 13.86 -0.54 0.78
N LYS A 104 15.14 -0.73 0.47
CA LYS A 104 15.91 -1.87 0.97
C LYS A 104 17.28 -1.43 1.43
N ARG A 105 17.89 -2.18 2.35
CA ARG A 105 19.31 -2.07 2.66
C ARG A 105 20.05 -3.04 1.76
N ASP A 106 20.62 -2.50 0.69
CA ASP A 106 21.49 -3.22 -0.22
C ASP A 106 22.83 -3.53 0.44
N SER A 107 23.43 -4.68 0.11
CA SER A 107 24.69 -5.14 0.71
C SER A 107 25.89 -4.31 0.27
N VAL A 108 25.83 -3.69 -0.91
CA VAL A 108 26.93 -2.89 -1.46
C VAL A 108 26.67 -1.40 -1.21
N PHE A 109 25.46 -0.94 -1.52
CA PHE A 109 25.14 0.48 -1.54
C PHE A 109 24.50 1.01 -0.25
N GLY A 110 24.13 0.12 0.68
CA GLY A 110 23.38 0.51 1.88
C GLY A 110 21.91 0.84 1.54
N PRO A 111 21.27 1.79 2.25
CA PRO A 111 19.86 2.13 2.02
C PRO A 111 19.59 2.65 0.60
N VAL A 112 18.68 1.99 -0.12
CA VAL A 112 18.21 2.37 -1.45
C VAL A 112 16.69 2.52 -1.41
N VAL A 113 16.17 3.60 -2.00
CA VAL A 113 14.74 3.86 -2.17
C VAL A 113 14.37 3.64 -3.63
N ALA A 114 13.18 3.09 -3.85
CA ALA A 114 12.62 2.78 -5.16
C ALA A 114 11.26 3.46 -5.32
N PHE A 115 10.98 3.93 -6.54
CA PHE A 115 9.68 4.49 -6.93
C PHE A 115 9.30 3.98 -8.31
N GLY A 116 8.04 3.58 -8.50
CA GLY A 116 7.55 3.16 -9.81
C GLY A 116 6.03 3.12 -9.89
N LEU A 117 5.49 3.00 -11.10
CA LEU A 117 4.08 2.68 -11.28
C LEU A 117 3.82 1.22 -10.87
N GLY A 118 2.74 0.99 -10.14
CA GLY A 118 2.26 -0.34 -9.77
C GLY A 118 1.39 -0.99 -10.84
N GLY A 119 0.88 -2.18 -10.52
CA GLY A 119 0.10 -3.00 -11.43
C GLY A 119 0.94 -3.54 -12.59
N ILE A 120 0.32 -3.72 -13.77
CA ILE A 120 0.95 -4.32 -14.95
C ILE A 120 2.22 -3.58 -15.41
N PHE A 121 2.36 -2.31 -15.06
CA PHE A 121 3.48 -1.48 -15.50
C PHE A 121 4.79 -1.90 -14.82
N VAL A 122 4.78 -2.36 -13.56
CA VAL A 122 6.00 -2.85 -12.91
C VAL A 122 6.42 -4.22 -13.46
N GLU A 123 5.46 -5.08 -13.74
CA GLU A 123 5.71 -6.47 -14.18
C GLU A 123 6.25 -6.51 -15.61
N ILE A 124 5.73 -5.65 -16.48
CA ILE A 124 6.05 -5.66 -17.92
C ILE A 124 7.14 -4.62 -18.26
N LEU A 125 7.06 -3.40 -17.73
CA LEU A 125 7.94 -2.30 -18.15
C LEU A 125 9.18 -2.15 -17.27
N LYS A 126 9.19 -2.73 -16.06
CA LYS A 126 10.25 -2.54 -15.05
C LYS A 126 10.58 -1.06 -14.83
N ASP A 127 9.56 -0.21 -14.90
CA ASP A 127 9.66 1.24 -14.87
C ASP A 127 9.81 1.76 -13.42
N ILE A 128 11.04 1.68 -12.92
CA ILE A 128 11.41 2.00 -11.54
C ILE A 128 12.61 2.92 -11.51
N SER A 129 12.53 3.97 -10.70
CA SER A 129 13.64 4.84 -10.32
C SER A 129 14.25 4.45 -8.98
N PHE A 130 15.56 4.63 -8.83
CA PHE A 130 16.30 4.32 -7.60
C PHE A 130 17.17 5.47 -7.14
N ARG A 131 17.29 5.66 -5.82
CA ARG A 131 18.25 6.59 -5.20
C ARG A 131 18.80 6.02 -3.90
N LEU A 132 20.02 6.41 -3.53
CA LEU A 132 20.57 6.14 -2.20
C LEU A 132 19.84 7.00 -1.17
N ALA A 133 19.52 6.44 -0.01
CA ALA A 133 18.93 7.19 1.10
C ALA A 133 20.00 7.69 2.10
N PRO A 134 19.80 8.86 2.72
CA PRO A 134 18.60 9.69 2.64
C PRO A 134 18.55 10.56 1.37
N ILE A 135 17.37 10.69 0.76
CA ILE A 135 17.12 11.55 -0.38
C ILE A 135 16.62 12.92 0.07
N ASN A 136 16.83 13.94 -0.77
CA ASN A 136 16.27 15.28 -0.63
C ASN A 136 15.07 15.52 -1.55
N LYS A 137 14.42 16.69 -1.43
CA LYS A 137 13.22 17.05 -2.21
C LYS A 137 13.45 17.06 -3.72
N LYS A 138 14.64 17.48 -4.18
CA LYS A 138 15.00 17.51 -5.60
C LYS A 138 15.09 16.09 -6.14
N GLU A 139 15.76 15.19 -5.41
CA GLU A 139 15.88 13.78 -5.78
C GLU A 139 14.52 13.08 -5.81
N ALA A 140 13.64 13.34 -4.84
CA ALA A 140 12.28 12.79 -4.85
C ALA A 140 11.49 13.21 -6.10
N LYS A 141 11.60 14.48 -6.51
CA LYS A 141 10.97 14.98 -7.74
C LYS A 141 11.53 14.31 -8.99
N GLU A 142 12.86 14.22 -9.06
CA GLU A 142 13.56 13.56 -10.16
C GLU A 142 13.13 12.10 -10.31
N MET A 143 13.11 11.33 -9.21
CA MET A 143 12.64 9.94 -9.17
C MET A 143 11.22 9.77 -9.74
N ILE A 144 10.30 10.68 -9.40
CA ILE A 144 8.92 10.64 -9.92
C ILE A 144 8.89 11.00 -11.41
N SER A 145 9.75 11.94 -11.83
CA SER A 145 9.74 12.45 -13.18
C SER A 145 10.41 11.53 -14.21
N GLU A 146 11.38 10.72 -13.79
CA GLU A 146 12.22 9.90 -14.67
C GLU A 146 11.56 8.59 -15.11
N ILE A 147 10.55 8.13 -14.39
CA ILE A 147 9.75 6.97 -14.81
C ILE A 147 8.96 7.30 -16.08
N GLN A 148 8.89 6.35 -17.01
CA GLN A 148 8.14 6.47 -18.26
C GLN A 148 6.65 6.75 -17.98
N GLY A 149 6.14 6.18 -16.89
CA GLY A 149 4.81 6.34 -16.34
C GLY A 149 4.46 7.73 -15.82
N ASN A 150 5.41 8.67 -15.74
CA ASN A 150 5.16 10.04 -15.27
C ASN A 150 4.03 10.75 -16.05
N LYS A 151 3.88 10.45 -17.35
CA LYS A 151 2.78 10.99 -18.17
C LYS A 151 1.40 10.57 -17.63
N ILE A 152 1.29 9.37 -17.07
CA ILE A 152 0.05 8.89 -16.44
C ILE A 152 -0.23 9.69 -15.16
N LEU A 153 0.81 9.92 -14.35
CA LEU A 153 0.69 10.69 -13.11
C LEU A 153 0.29 12.15 -13.36
N LYS A 154 0.73 12.72 -14.49
CA LYS A 154 0.39 14.08 -14.95
C LYS A 154 -1.01 14.20 -15.57
N GLY A 155 -1.76 13.10 -15.62
CA GLY A 155 -3.05 13.01 -16.30
C GLY A 155 -2.88 12.63 -17.77
N TYR A 156 -3.58 11.58 -18.19
CA TYR A 156 -3.55 11.09 -19.56
C TYR A 156 -4.92 10.51 -19.97
N ARG A 157 -5.53 11.07 -21.01
CA ARG A 157 -6.90 10.76 -21.46
C ARG A 157 -7.90 10.87 -20.29
N ASN A 158 -8.53 9.76 -19.90
CA ASN A 158 -9.55 9.72 -18.85
C ASN A 158 -8.96 9.60 -17.43
N ARG A 159 -7.63 9.70 -17.28
CA ARG A 159 -6.95 9.61 -15.98
C ARG A 159 -6.72 10.99 -15.41
N GLU A 160 -7.13 11.19 -14.17
CA GLU A 160 -6.92 12.44 -13.45
C GLU A 160 -5.46 12.62 -13.03
N LEU A 161 -5.04 13.89 -12.93
CA LEU A 161 -3.77 14.26 -12.32
C LEU A 161 -3.69 13.74 -10.87
N VAL A 162 -2.56 13.13 -10.50
CA VAL A 162 -2.32 12.72 -9.11
C VAL A 162 -1.62 13.83 -8.32
N ASN A 163 -1.78 13.81 -7.01
CA ASN A 163 -1.06 14.72 -6.12
C ASN A 163 0.41 14.30 -5.98
N LEU A 164 1.29 14.82 -6.85
CA LEU A 164 2.72 14.51 -6.85
C LEU A 164 3.41 14.91 -5.54
N LEU A 165 3.01 16.03 -4.93
CA LEU A 165 3.58 16.48 -3.65
C LEU A 165 3.37 15.43 -2.54
N LYS A 166 2.23 14.73 -2.52
CA LYS A 166 2.00 13.65 -1.55
C LYS A 166 2.85 12.42 -1.81
N LEU A 167 3.20 12.13 -3.06
CA LEU A 167 4.16 11.07 -3.38
C LEU A 167 5.58 11.45 -2.95
N GLU A 168 5.99 12.71 -3.20
CA GLU A 168 7.28 13.25 -2.72
C GLU A 168 7.39 13.16 -1.18
N GLU A 169 6.34 13.55 -0.45
CA GLU A 169 6.31 13.45 1.01
C GLU A 169 6.49 12.01 1.50
N ILE A 170 5.81 11.04 0.87
CA ILE A 170 5.96 9.61 1.22
C ILE A 170 7.39 9.12 0.96
N LEU A 171 7.96 9.48 -0.19
CA LEU A 171 9.34 9.11 -0.55
C LEU A 171 10.35 9.64 0.47
N LEU A 172 10.25 10.92 0.85
CA LEU A 172 11.13 11.54 1.84
C LEU A 172 10.98 10.88 3.21
N SER A 173 9.75 10.62 3.65
CA SER A 173 9.48 9.93 4.91
C SER A 173 10.02 8.50 4.92
N LEU A 174 9.84 7.75 3.83
CA LEU A 174 10.35 6.38 3.70
C LEU A 174 11.88 6.36 3.67
N SER A 175 12.49 7.30 2.96
CA SER A 175 13.94 7.48 2.89
C SER A 175 14.53 7.76 4.27
N LEU A 176 13.92 8.69 5.02
CA LEU A 176 14.31 8.97 6.40
C LEU A 176 14.15 7.73 7.31
N MET A 177 13.07 6.97 7.11
CA MET A 177 12.78 5.76 7.88
C MET A 177 13.85 4.69 7.71
N ILE A 178 14.20 4.32 6.47
CA ILE A 178 15.22 3.29 6.20
C ILE A 178 16.63 3.75 6.65
N SER A 179 16.91 5.05 6.64
CA SER A 179 18.17 5.60 7.14
C SER A 179 18.27 5.56 8.67
N ARG A 180 17.17 5.78 9.39
CA ARG A 180 17.17 5.82 10.87
C ARG A 180 16.97 4.46 11.52
N GLU A 181 16.12 3.60 10.96
CA GLU A 181 15.79 2.30 11.54
C GLU A 181 16.76 1.23 10.99
N GLN A 182 17.95 1.14 11.57
CA GLN A 182 19.02 0.24 11.07
C GLN A 182 18.62 -1.24 11.00
N ARG A 183 17.70 -1.67 11.88
CA ARG A 183 17.18 -3.05 11.90
C ARG A 183 16.31 -3.38 10.69
N ILE A 184 15.80 -2.40 9.96
CA ILE A 184 14.97 -2.65 8.78
C ILE A 184 15.88 -3.02 7.60
N LYS A 185 15.57 -4.18 7.00
CA LYS A 185 16.19 -4.68 5.77
C LYS A 185 15.41 -4.26 4.53
N GLU A 186 14.08 -4.27 4.61
CA GLU A 186 13.21 -4.02 3.47
C GLU A 186 11.88 -3.40 3.93
N ILE A 187 11.39 -2.45 3.14
CA ILE A 187 10.07 -1.84 3.24
C ILE A 187 9.47 -1.87 1.83
N ASP A 188 8.28 -2.43 1.71
CA ASP A 188 7.51 -2.44 0.47
C ASP A 188 6.13 -1.82 0.74
N LEU A 189 5.86 -0.66 0.13
CA LEU A 189 4.57 0.01 0.15
C LEU A 189 3.89 -0.28 -1.20
N ASN A 190 3.10 -1.34 -1.24
CA ASN A 190 2.51 -1.85 -2.47
C ASN A 190 1.09 -2.41 -2.26
N PRO A 191 0.04 -1.78 -2.82
CA PRO A 191 0.09 -0.52 -3.56
C PRO A 191 0.07 0.69 -2.61
N VAL A 192 0.68 1.79 -3.06
CA VAL A 192 0.26 3.14 -2.71
C VAL A 192 -0.74 3.60 -3.75
N ILE A 193 -1.92 4.07 -3.34
CA ILE A 193 -2.91 4.64 -4.27
C ILE A 193 -2.83 6.15 -4.22
N ALA A 194 -2.67 6.78 -5.39
CA ALA A 194 -2.58 8.23 -5.54
C ALA A 194 -3.68 8.76 -6.47
N ASN A 195 -4.29 9.88 -6.08
CA ASN A 195 -5.27 10.62 -6.86
C ASN A 195 -5.12 12.12 -6.61
N LYS A 196 -6.00 12.95 -7.17
CA LYS A 196 -5.97 14.41 -6.97
C LYS A 196 -6.05 14.85 -5.51
N LYS A 197 -6.70 14.08 -4.64
CA LYS A 197 -6.88 14.41 -3.21
C LYS A 197 -5.64 14.08 -2.38
N GLY A 198 -4.84 13.10 -2.78
CA GLY A 198 -3.63 12.71 -2.07
C GLY A 198 -3.11 11.33 -2.44
N ALA A 199 -2.24 10.78 -1.60
CA ALA A 199 -1.71 9.43 -1.73
C ALA A 199 -1.82 8.67 -0.40
N MET A 200 -2.17 7.39 -0.44
CA MET A 200 -2.33 6.53 0.73
C MET A 200 -1.73 5.15 0.50
N VAL A 201 -0.96 4.67 1.48
CA VAL A 201 -0.48 3.29 1.53
C VAL A 201 -1.65 2.35 1.81
N ILE A 202 -1.87 1.37 0.93
CA ILE A 202 -2.96 0.39 1.04
C ILE A 202 -2.49 -0.92 1.68
N ASP A 203 -1.28 -1.34 1.33
CA ASP A 203 -0.60 -2.46 1.98
C ASP A 203 0.87 -2.10 2.20
N ALA A 204 1.42 -2.64 3.27
CA ALA A 204 2.80 -2.41 3.66
C ALA A 204 3.41 -3.69 4.22
N LYS A 205 4.64 -3.96 3.80
CA LYS A 205 5.44 -5.07 4.31
C LYS A 205 6.77 -4.51 4.80
N ILE A 206 7.15 -4.86 6.03
CA ILE A 206 8.41 -4.42 6.64
C ILE A 206 9.15 -5.62 7.19
N ILE A 207 10.38 -5.81 6.73
CA ILE A 207 11.27 -6.91 7.13
C ILE A 207 12.43 -6.35 7.96
N LEU A 208 12.63 -6.96 9.12
CA LEU A 208 13.81 -6.78 9.98
C LEU A 208 14.87 -7.87 9.75
#